data_AF-A0A9E6UN74-F1
#
_entry.id   AF-A0A9E6UN74-F1
#
_cell.length_a   1.000
_cell.length_b   1.000
_cell.length_c   1.000
_cell.angle_alpha   90.00
_cell.angle_beta   90.00
_cell.angle_gamma   90.00
#
_symmetry.space_group_name_H-M   'P 1'
#
loop_
_entity.id
_entity.type
_entity.pdbx_description
1 polymer ?
#
loop_
_entity_poly.entity_id
_entity_poly.type
_entity_poly.pdbx_seq_one_letter_code
_entity_poly.pdbx_strand_id
1 'polypeptide(L)'
;MAPAGLAIYDGDLFPGWRGDLLVPALKEKAVRRVRREGGRIVGQDLLLAERGERIRDVKVAPDGSILVLTDGPKARLLRLTRAR
;
A
#
# COMPACT_ATOMS: atom_id res chain seq x y z
N MET A 1 19.67 4.51 -6.12
CA MET A 1 18.49 4.44 -5.25
C MET A 1 17.26 4.60 -6.11
N ALA A 2 16.40 3.58 -6.21
CA ALA A 2 15.10 3.75 -6.85
C ALA A 2 14.09 4.06 -5.74
N PRO A 3 13.51 5.27 -5.67
CA PRO A 3 12.45 5.52 -4.69
C PRO A 3 11.36 4.49 -4.94
N ALA A 4 11.03 3.70 -3.92
CA ALA A 4 9.73 3.04 -3.90
C ALA A 4 8.71 4.16 -3.63
N GLY A 5 7.62 4.21 -4.39
CA GLY A 5 6.65 5.27 -4.18
C GLY A 5 5.98 5.11 -2.83
N LEU A 6 5.72 6.24 -2.18
CA LEU A 6 4.91 6.33 -0.97
C LEU A 6 3.58 6.95 -1.39
N ALA A 7 2.48 6.45 -0.84
CA ALA A 7 1.18 7.07 -1.00
C ALA A 7 0.59 7.43 0.37
N ILE A 8 -0.06 8.59 0.44
CA ILE A 8 -0.99 8.91 1.53
C ILE A 8 -2.35 8.43 1.05
N TYR A 9 -3.08 7.68 1.89
CA TYR A 9 -4.41 7.23 1.53
C TYR A 9 -5.44 8.34 1.75
N ASP A 10 -6.16 8.73 0.70
CA ASP A 10 -7.17 9.79 0.71
C ASP A 10 -8.48 9.39 -0.01
N GLY A 11 -8.60 8.12 -0.40
CA GLY A 11 -9.78 7.59 -1.10
C GLY A 11 -10.97 7.29 -0.20
N ASP A 12 -12.14 7.11 -0.82
CA ASP A 12 -13.40 6.81 -0.11
C ASP A 12 -13.67 5.30 0.04
N LEU A 13 -12.93 4.44 -0.66
CA LEU A 13 -13.18 3.00 -0.64
C LEU A 13 -12.83 2.36 0.71
N PHE A 14 -11.81 2.87 1.40
CA PHE A 14 -11.39 2.47 2.74
C PHE A 14 -11.40 3.69 3.69
N PRO A 15 -12.57 4.21 4.11
CA PRO A 15 -12.65 5.48 4.83
C PRO A 15 -11.79 5.55 6.11
N GLY A 16 -11.71 4.44 6.85
CA GLY A 16 -10.90 4.35 8.08
C GLY A 16 -9.39 4.30 7.85
N TRP A 17 -8.93 4.42 6.60
CA TRP A 17 -7.51 4.48 6.23
C TRP A 17 -7.09 5.90 5.83
N ARG A 18 -8.02 6.86 5.79
CA ARG A 18 -7.74 8.23 5.36
C ARG A 18 -6.64 8.86 6.22
N GLY A 19 -5.58 9.34 5.59
CA GLY A 19 -4.39 9.92 6.23
C GLY A 19 -3.27 8.92 6.54
N ASP A 20 -3.51 7.62 6.39
CA ASP A 20 -2.49 6.60 6.58
C ASP A 20 -1.46 6.61 5.45
N LEU A 21 -0.25 6.15 5.76
CA LEU A 21 0.80 5.98 4.75
C LEU A 21 0.83 4.56 4.25
N LEU A 22 0.97 4.40 2.94
CA LEU A 22 1.21 3.13 2.27
C LEU A 22 2.64 3.15 1.71
N VAL A 23 3.47 2.22 2.16
CA VAL A 23 4.90 2.19 1.85
C VAL A 23 5.29 0.80 1.37
N PRO A 24 5.87 0.63 0.17
CA PRO A 24 6.45 -0.63 -0.26
C PRO A 24 7.61 -1.03 0.65
N ALA A 25 7.52 -2.22 1.21
CA ALA A 25 8.48 -2.76 2.16
C ALA A 25 9.28 -3.89 1.50
N LEU A 26 10.46 -3.54 0.95
CA LEU A 26 11.25 -4.45 0.12
C LEU A 26 11.75 -5.70 0.85
N LYS A 27 12.08 -5.58 2.14
CA LYS A 27 12.58 -6.69 2.96
C LYS A 27 11.43 -7.66 3.30
N GLU A 28 10.27 -7.11 3.64
CA GLU A 28 9.07 -7.85 4.03
C GLU A 28 8.26 -8.36 2.83
N LYS A 29 8.56 -7.90 1.61
CA LYS A 29 7.82 -8.25 0.38
C LYS A 29 6.32 -7.96 0.51
N ALA A 30 6.02 -6.76 0.99
CA ALA A 30 4.69 -6.35 1.39
C ALA A 30 4.47 -4.84 1.15
N VAL A 31 3.24 -4.38 1.34
CA VAL A 31 2.95 -2.95 1.56
C VAL A 31 2.77 -2.74 3.06
N ARG A 32 3.58 -1.90 3.67
CA ARG A 32 3.41 -1.48 5.06
C ARG A 32 2.40 -0.33 5.10
N ARG A 33 1.29 -0.54 5.80
CA ARG A 33 0.34 0.51 6.17
C ARG A 33 0.79 1.09 7.51
N VAL A 34 1.09 2.37 7.56
CA VAL A 34 1.36 3.10 8.81
C VAL A 34 0.10 3.86 9.19
N ARG A 35 -0.55 3.43 10.26
CA ARG A 35 -1.78 4.03 10.77
C ARG A 35 -1.49 5.35 11.49
N ARG A 36 -2.22 6.41 11.14
CA ARG A 36 -2.02 7.75 11.71
C ARG A 36 -3.31 8.35 12.25
N GLU A 37 -3.22 8.93 13.45
CA GLU A 37 -4.31 9.68 14.07
C GLU A 37 -3.73 10.97 14.68
N GLY A 38 -4.34 12.12 14.34
CA GLY A 38 -3.89 13.43 14.86
C GLY A 38 -2.39 13.72 14.62
N GLY A 39 -1.85 13.25 13.49
CA GLY A 39 -0.44 13.39 13.13
C GLY A 39 0.52 12.39 13.79
N ARG A 40 0.04 11.59 14.75
CA ARG A 40 0.84 10.56 15.44
C ARG A 40 0.70 9.20 14.76
N ILE A 41 1.73 8.36 14.89
CA ILE A 41 1.67 6.96 14.46
C ILE A 41 1.01 6.16 15.58
N VAL A 42 -0.06 5.42 15.24
CA VAL A 42 -0.83 4.61 16.20
C VAL A 42 -0.75 3.11 15.94
N GLY A 43 -0.16 2.70 14.81
CA GLY A 43 0.01 1.29 14.49
C GLY A 43 0.63 1.06 13.12
N GLN A 44 0.97 -0.21 12.84
CA GLN A 44 1.47 -0.64 11.54
C GLN A 44 0.95 -2.02 11.19
N ASP A 45 0.57 -2.22 9.93
CA ASP A 45 0.12 -3.50 9.40
C ASP A 45 0.90 -3.84 8.12
N LEU A 46 1.11 -5.13 7.85
CA LEU A 46 1.67 -5.61 6.59
C LEU A 46 0.55 -6.17 5.71
N LEU A 47 0.40 -5.58 4.52
CA LEU A 47 -0.55 -6.02 3.51
C LEU A 47 0.18 -6.85 2.45
N LEU A 48 -0.48 -7.89 1.94
CA LEU A 48 0.02 -8.75 0.87
C LEU A 48 1.29 -9.55 1.20
N ALA A 49 1.69 -9.64 2.48
CA ALA A 49 2.89 -10.37 2.87
C ALA A 49 2.79 -11.87 2.51
N GLU A 50 1.58 -12.44 2.57
CA GLU A 50 1.27 -13.82 2.20
C GLU A 50 1.58 -14.16 0.73
N ARG A 51 1.71 -13.13 -0.11
CA ARG A 51 2.01 -13.28 -1.54
C ARG A 51 3.49 -13.54 -1.82
N GLY A 52 4.38 -13.16 -0.90
CA GLY A 52 5.82 -13.33 -1.05
C GLY A 52 6.44 -12.60 -2.24
N GLU A 53 5.78 -11.57 -2.77
CA GLU A 53 6.22 -10.79 -3.94
C GLU A 53 6.82 -9.45 -3.53
N ARG A 54 7.95 -9.10 -4.14
CA ARG A 54 8.54 -7.77 -3.92
C ARG A 54 7.62 -6.70 -4.51
N ILE A 55 7.44 -5.61 -3.78
CA ILE A 55 6.61 -4.48 -4.20
C ILE A 55 7.50 -3.32 -4.65
N ARG A 56 7.24 -2.80 -5.86
CA ARG A 56 7.97 -1.69 -6.49
C ARG A 56 7.35 -0.35 -6.14
N ASP A 57 6.03 -0.24 -6.25
CA ASP A 57 5.29 1.01 -6.13
C ASP A 57 3.86 0.80 -5.61
N VAL A 58 3.28 1.83 -5.02
CA VAL A 58 1.89 1.88 -4.53
C VAL A 58 1.26 3.23 -4.85
N LYS A 59 0.01 3.22 -5.32
CA LYS A 59 -0.79 4.42 -5.57
C LYS A 59 -2.24 4.24 -5.14
N VAL A 60 -2.91 5.34 -4.84
CA VAL A 60 -4.37 5.37 -4.67
C VAL A 60 -5.00 5.80 -6.00
N ALA A 61 -5.93 5.01 -6.50
CA ALA A 61 -6.69 5.33 -7.70
C ALA A 61 -7.84 6.31 -7.36
N PRO A 62 -8.39 7.04 -8.36
CA PRO A 62 -9.50 7.97 -8.13
C PRO A 62 -10.76 7.34 -7.53
N ASP A 63 -10.99 6.04 -7.72
CA ASP A 63 -12.08 5.27 -7.12
C ASP A 63 -11.81 4.83 -5.67
N GLY A 64 -10.67 5.25 -5.09
CA GLY A 64 -10.22 4.89 -3.76
C GLY A 64 -9.61 3.50 -3.63
N SER A 65 -9.54 2.70 -4.71
CA SER A 65 -8.80 1.43 -4.70
C SER A 65 -7.29 1.66 -4.65
N ILE A 66 -6.56 0.67 -4.13
CA ILE A 66 -5.10 0.75 -4.02
C ILE A 66 -4.49 -0.05 -5.16
N LEU A 67 -3.63 0.60 -5.94
CA LEU A 67 -2.85 -0.01 -7.00
C LEU A 67 -1.46 -0.36 -6.48
N VAL A 68 -1.03 -1.60 -6.69
CA VAL A 68 0.27 -2.10 -6.24
C VAL A 68 1.01 -2.71 -7.42
N LEU A 69 2.22 -2.22 -7.70
CA LEU A 69 3.09 -2.78 -8.73
C LEU A 69 4.07 -3.76 -8.08
N THR A 70 4.06 -5.02 -8.51
CA THR A 70 5.10 -5.98 -8.10
C THR A 70 6.39 -5.78 -8.90
N ASP A 71 7.51 -6.21 -8.34
CA ASP A 71 8.86 -6.05 -8.90
C ASP A 71 9.33 -7.35 -9.59
N GLY A 72 10.22 -7.23 -10.58
CA GLY A 72 10.86 -8.35 -11.28
C GLY A 72 10.27 -8.71 -12.67
N PRO A 73 10.79 -9.76 -13.32
CA PRO A 73 10.48 -10.08 -14.73
C PRO A 73 9.02 -10.44 -15.02
N LYS A 74 8.26 -10.86 -13.99
CA LYS A 74 6.83 -11.18 -14.07
C LYS A 74 6.00 -10.16 -13.29
N ALA A 75 6.43 -8.90 -13.29
CA ALA A 75 5.74 -7.81 -12.61
C ALA A 75 4.26 -7.74 -13.00
N ARG A 76 3.41 -7.47 -12.02
CA ARG A 76 1.95 -7.36 -12.16
C ARG A 76 1.47 -6.09 -11.51
N LEU A 77 0.45 -5.49 -12.11
CA LEU A 77 -0.35 -4.46 -11.45
C LEU A 77 -1.51 -5.15 -10.72
N LEU A 78 -1.49 -5.08 -9.39
CA LEU A 78 -2.57 -5.55 -8.53
C LEU A 78 -3.48 -4.38 -8.18
N ARG A 79 -4.78 -4.63 -8.07
CA ARG A 79 -5.76 -3.67 -7.57
C ARG A 79 -6.44 -4.26 -6.33
N LEU A 80 -6.33 -3.56 -5.21
CA LEU A 80 -6.94 -3.95 -3.94
C LEU A 80 -8.27 -3.22 -3.80
N THR A 81 -9.33 -3.98 -3.63
CA THR A 81 -10.69 -3.50 -3.40
C THR A 81 -11.23 -4.09 -2.10
N ARG A 82 -12.41 -3.65 -1.67
CA ARG A 82 -13.11 -4.35 -0.59
C ARG A 82 -13.47 -5.76 -1.03
N ALA A 83 -13.40 -6.70 -0.10
CA ALA A 83 -14.03 -7.99 -0.27
C ALA A 83 -15.56 -7.76 -0.45
N ARG A 84 -16.17 -8.55 -1.33
CA ARG A 84 -17.62 -8.60 -1.46
C ARG A 84 -18.24 -9.37 -0.30
#